data_AF-A0A672YPU5-F1
#
_entry.id   AF-A0A672YPU5-F1
#
_cell.length_a   1.000
_cell.length_b   1.000
_cell.length_c   1.000
_cell.angle_alpha   90.00
_cell.angle_beta   90.00
_cell.angle_gamma   90.00
#
_symmetry.space_group_name_H-M   'P 1'
#
loop_
_entity.id
_entity.type
_entity.pdbx_description
1 polymer ?
#
loop_
_entity_poly.entity_id
_entity_poly.type
_entity_poly.pdbx_seq_one_letter_code
_entity_poly.pdbx_strand_id
1 'polypeptide(L)'
;MATPAIRTFRRLEGLFCVYKPPGVHWKLVRDSVETSLLKGVNTTPSRPLPREIRFLPLQGNETGTAKEITVSAASVPVLSKHPLVTGPEFQNIKVGVGHHLDAFSSGVLVLGVGNGNKALNNLHQTRVTRDYTLEGEFGTATDDFSHKGRVVETTTYDHITQEKLDKVLAMLQGANQKALLMYSRVDMRSQEAYEMAVQGLLGPEGKSLPILTDIRCIHFQPPSFTLEVQCLNETQKYLRKIVHEIGLELRSTAVCKGVRRTRDGCFTLQDALTRNHWTATDIMGAIQQYHATKKNKKKSSHSKNMDSRLQLEGFKITTNEENATNQGEAVHTIK
;
A
#
# COMPACT_ATOMS: atom_id res chain seq x y z
N MET A 1 -9.14 -1.98 -33.73
CA MET A 1 -9.19 -0.88 -32.74
C MET A 1 -9.73 -1.41 -31.43
N ALA A 2 -9.11 -1.08 -30.29
CA ALA A 2 -9.57 -1.52 -28.97
C ALA A 2 -10.98 -0.96 -28.66
N THR A 3 -11.85 -1.81 -28.11
CA THR A 3 -13.21 -1.44 -27.67
C THR A 3 -13.16 -0.36 -26.59
N PRO A 4 -14.24 0.42 -26.41
CA PRO A 4 -14.34 1.40 -25.32
C PRO A 4 -14.06 0.77 -23.95
N ALA A 5 -14.59 -0.43 -23.68
CA ALA A 5 -14.37 -1.14 -22.42
C ALA A 5 -12.89 -1.50 -22.20
N ILE A 6 -12.16 -1.96 -23.22
CA ILE A 6 -10.71 -2.21 -23.13
C ILE A 6 -9.93 -0.91 -22.85
N ARG A 7 -10.35 0.23 -23.43
CA ARG A 7 -9.71 1.52 -23.15
C ARG A 7 -9.96 1.96 -21.71
N THR A 8 -11.18 1.78 -21.20
CA THR A 8 -11.52 2.03 -19.80
C THR A 8 -10.71 1.13 -18.87
N PHE A 9 -10.62 -0.16 -19.17
CA PHE A 9 -9.82 -1.11 -18.39
C PHE A 9 -8.34 -0.73 -18.32
N ARG A 10 -7.73 -0.31 -19.45
CA ARG A 10 -6.33 0.18 -19.46
C ARG A 10 -6.11 1.39 -18.56
N ARG A 11 -7.12 2.24 -18.37
CA ARG A 11 -7.03 3.39 -17.44
C ARG A 11 -7.21 2.99 -15.97
N LEU A 12 -7.80 1.82 -15.72
CA LEU A 12 -7.94 1.22 -14.40
C LEU A 12 -6.71 0.42 -13.97
N GLU A 13 -5.72 0.20 -14.84
CA GLU A 13 -4.51 -0.53 -14.48
C GLU A 13 -3.59 0.35 -13.62
N GLY A 14 -3.48 0.02 -12.33
CA GLY A 14 -2.65 0.79 -11.41
C GLY A 14 -2.77 0.35 -9.97
N LEU A 15 -2.18 1.16 -9.08
CA LEU A 15 -2.32 1.02 -7.62
C LEU A 15 -3.22 2.13 -7.10
N PHE A 16 -4.04 1.78 -6.12
CA PHE A 16 -4.88 2.70 -5.37
C PHE A 16 -5.07 2.13 -3.96
N CYS A 17 -5.64 2.91 -3.05
CA CYS A 17 -5.98 2.42 -1.73
C CYS A 17 -7.45 2.66 -1.41
N VAL A 18 -7.98 1.79 -0.56
CA VAL A 18 -9.34 1.85 -0.03
C VAL A 18 -9.29 1.84 1.48
N TYR A 19 -10.31 2.40 2.12
CA TYR A 19 -10.47 2.27 3.56
C TYR A 19 -11.21 0.98 3.89
N LYS A 20 -10.54 0.08 4.62
CA LYS A 20 -11.13 -1.13 5.17
C LYS A 20 -11.73 -0.81 6.55
N PRO A 21 -13.04 -1.03 6.77
CA PRO A 21 -13.64 -0.89 8.09
C PRO A 21 -13.26 -2.05 9.02
N PRO A 22 -13.33 -1.84 10.36
CA PRO A 22 -13.13 -2.91 11.33
C PRO A 22 -14.26 -3.96 11.23
N GLY A 23 -13.93 -5.22 11.50
CA GLY A 23 -14.87 -6.34 11.47
C GLY A 23 -15.11 -6.97 10.08
N VAL A 24 -14.61 -6.37 9.00
CA VAL A 24 -14.72 -6.92 7.64
C VAL A 24 -13.43 -7.60 7.23
N HIS A 25 -13.48 -8.80 6.66
CA HIS A 25 -12.27 -9.46 6.15
C HIS A 25 -11.79 -8.82 4.84
N TRP A 26 -10.46 -8.69 4.62
CA TRP A 26 -9.90 -8.04 3.43
C TRP A 26 -10.37 -8.67 2.11
N LYS A 27 -10.62 -9.99 2.10
CA LYS A 27 -11.17 -10.72 0.94
C LYS A 27 -12.49 -10.11 0.48
N LEU A 28 -13.40 -9.83 1.41
CA LEU A 28 -14.71 -9.26 1.08
C LEU A 28 -14.59 -7.85 0.51
N VAL A 29 -13.63 -7.05 1.01
CA VAL A 29 -13.31 -5.73 0.44
C VAL A 29 -12.83 -5.88 -1.00
N ARG A 30 -11.85 -6.77 -1.25
CA ARG A 30 -11.36 -7.06 -2.60
C ARG A 30 -12.48 -7.50 -3.53
N ASP A 31 -13.30 -8.46 -3.10
CA ASP A 31 -14.36 -9.04 -3.94
C ASP A 31 -15.46 -8.01 -4.25
N SER A 32 -15.77 -7.14 -3.28
CA SER A 32 -16.71 -6.02 -3.48
C SER A 32 -16.17 -5.01 -4.51
N VAL A 33 -14.88 -4.67 -4.41
CA VAL A 33 -14.22 -3.76 -5.35
C VAL A 33 -14.13 -4.39 -6.74
N GLU A 34 -13.76 -5.66 -6.84
CA GLU A 34 -13.72 -6.41 -8.10
C GLU A 34 -15.09 -6.42 -8.79
N THR A 35 -16.15 -6.72 -8.03
CA THR A 35 -17.54 -6.71 -8.53
C THR A 35 -17.95 -5.32 -9.03
N SER A 36 -17.59 -4.28 -8.29
CA SER A 36 -17.90 -2.89 -8.68
C SER A 36 -17.14 -2.47 -9.94
N LEU A 37 -15.87 -2.85 -10.06
CA LEU A 37 -15.06 -2.61 -11.26
C LEU A 37 -15.62 -3.35 -12.47
N LEU A 38 -16.01 -4.62 -12.32
CA LEU A 38 -16.65 -5.40 -13.39
C LEU A 38 -17.93 -4.74 -13.87
N LYS A 39 -18.77 -4.27 -12.93
CA LYS A 39 -19.99 -3.52 -13.26
C LYS A 39 -19.65 -2.25 -14.03
N GLY A 40 -18.70 -1.45 -13.54
CA GLY A 40 -18.31 -0.18 -14.17
C GLY A 40 -17.74 -0.35 -15.58
N VAL A 41 -16.87 -1.34 -15.80
CA VAL A 41 -16.29 -1.59 -17.13
C VAL A 41 -17.36 -2.07 -18.12
N ASN A 42 -18.25 -2.98 -17.69
CA ASN A 42 -19.30 -3.53 -18.55
C ASN A 42 -20.48 -2.58 -18.80
N THR A 43 -20.65 -1.52 -17.99
CA THR A 43 -21.63 -0.45 -18.29
C THR A 43 -21.21 0.49 -19.42
N THR A 44 -19.96 0.39 -19.90
CA THR A 44 -19.48 1.19 -21.04
C THR A 44 -20.25 0.78 -22.31
N PRO A 45 -20.79 1.72 -23.11
CA PRO A 45 -21.58 1.38 -24.28
C PRO A 45 -20.80 0.47 -25.25
N SER A 46 -21.44 -0.65 -25.61
CA SER A 46 -20.89 -1.64 -26.54
C SER A 46 -20.84 -1.07 -27.96
N ARG A 47 -19.89 -1.57 -28.77
CA ARG A 47 -19.77 -1.17 -30.18
C ARG A 47 -21.05 -1.56 -30.94
N PRO A 48 -21.54 -0.75 -31.90
CA PRO A 48 -22.62 -1.18 -32.78
C PRO A 48 -22.26 -2.51 -33.45
N LEU A 49 -23.26 -3.40 -33.54
CA LEU A 49 -23.07 -4.74 -34.08
C LEU A 49 -22.57 -4.66 -35.52
N PRO A 50 -21.60 -5.51 -35.91
CA PRO A 50 -21.23 -5.63 -37.30
C PRO A 50 -22.47 -6.08 -38.08
N ARG A 51 -22.69 -5.46 -39.23
CA ARG A 51 -23.76 -5.84 -40.15
C ARG A 51 -23.15 -6.68 -41.25
N GLU A 52 -23.84 -7.73 -41.65
CA GLU A 52 -23.48 -8.55 -42.81
C GLU A 52 -24.58 -8.43 -43.86
N ILE A 53 -24.18 -8.54 -45.12
CA ILE A 53 -25.13 -8.55 -46.22
C ILE A 53 -25.66 -9.98 -46.34
N ARG A 54 -26.96 -10.15 -46.08
CA ARG A 54 -27.66 -11.41 -46.35
C ARG A 54 -28.60 -11.19 -47.52
N PHE A 55 -28.59 -12.14 -48.43
CA PHE A 55 -29.53 -12.19 -49.55
C PHE A 55 -30.81 -12.86 -49.07
N LEU A 56 -31.88 -12.08 -48.92
CA LEU A 56 -33.19 -12.53 -48.46
C LEU A 56 -34.14 -12.71 -49.65
N PRO A 57 -34.84 -13.85 -49.77
CA PRO A 57 -35.81 -14.04 -50.84
C PRO A 57 -36.98 -13.08 -50.68
N LEU A 58 -37.33 -12.33 -51.73
CA LEU A 58 -38.62 -11.64 -51.78
C LEU A 58 -39.70 -12.71 -52.00
N GLN A 59 -40.63 -12.82 -51.07
CA GLN A 59 -41.83 -13.62 -51.32
C GLN A 59 -42.70 -12.89 -52.34
N GLY A 60 -42.60 -13.30 -53.60
CA GLY A 60 -43.61 -13.00 -54.61
C GLY A 60 -44.87 -13.80 -54.33
N ASN A 61 -46.02 -13.13 -54.32
CA ASN A 61 -47.34 -13.76 -54.16
C ASN A 61 -47.46 -14.99 -55.06
N GLU A 62 -47.97 -16.08 -54.49
CA GLU A 62 -48.06 -17.37 -55.16
C GLU A 62 -49.11 -17.35 -56.26
N THR A 63 -48.67 -17.33 -57.52
CA THR A 63 -49.42 -17.91 -58.64
C THR A 63 -48.45 -18.65 -59.54
N GLY A 64 -48.68 -19.95 -59.70
CA GLY A 64 -47.73 -20.90 -60.23
C GLY A 64 -47.26 -20.62 -61.66
N THR A 65 -45.94 -20.58 -61.82
CA THR A 65 -45.12 -21.19 -62.88
C THR A 65 -43.69 -20.68 -62.67
N ALA A 66 -42.70 -21.60 -62.56
CA ALA A 66 -41.26 -21.36 -62.32
C ALA A 66 -40.91 -20.10 -61.49
N LYS A 67 -40.88 -20.23 -60.15
CA LYS A 67 -40.50 -19.14 -59.23
C LYS A 67 -39.06 -18.69 -59.49
N GLU A 68 -38.89 -17.63 -60.28
CA GLU A 68 -37.65 -16.86 -60.35
C GLU A 68 -37.43 -16.22 -58.97
N ILE A 69 -36.51 -16.79 -58.17
CA ILE A 69 -36.26 -16.33 -56.80
C ILE A 69 -35.56 -14.97 -56.88
N THR A 70 -36.34 -13.90 -56.80
CA THR A 70 -35.79 -12.55 -56.68
C THR A 70 -35.21 -12.39 -55.28
N VAL A 71 -33.89 -12.30 -55.17
CA VAL A 71 -33.20 -12.15 -53.89
C VAL A 71 -32.79 -10.69 -53.68
N SER A 72 -33.16 -10.10 -52.54
CA SER A 72 -32.71 -8.76 -52.16
C SER A 72 -31.54 -8.81 -51.19
N ALA A 73 -30.53 -7.98 -51.41
CA ALA A 73 -29.45 -7.79 -50.46
C ALA A 73 -29.95 -6.93 -49.29
N ALA A 74 -30.04 -7.51 -48.09
CA ALA A 74 -30.41 -6.81 -46.87
C ALA A 74 -29.22 -6.75 -45.91
N SER A 75 -28.98 -5.59 -45.30
CA SER A 75 -27.95 -5.41 -44.27
C SER A 75 -28.49 -5.79 -42.89
N VAL A 76 -28.18 -7.01 -42.45
CA VAL A 76 -28.69 -7.60 -41.20
C VAL A 76 -27.60 -7.57 -40.12
N PRO A 77 -27.92 -7.20 -38.87
CA PRO A 77 -26.94 -7.26 -37.77
C PRO A 77 -26.56 -8.71 -37.46
N VAL A 78 -25.27 -8.95 -37.21
CA VAL A 78 -24.78 -10.28 -36.80
C VAL A 78 -25.12 -10.53 -35.33
N LEU A 79 -26.26 -11.17 -35.09
CA LEU A 79 -26.80 -11.44 -33.74
C LEU A 79 -25.93 -12.39 -32.90
N SER A 80 -25.09 -13.23 -33.52
CA SER A 80 -24.14 -14.08 -32.79
C SER A 80 -23.11 -13.30 -31.98
N LYS A 81 -22.92 -12.01 -32.31
CA LYS A 81 -22.04 -11.07 -31.58
C LYS A 81 -22.81 -10.13 -30.65
N HIS A 82 -24.10 -10.37 -30.45
CA HIS A 82 -24.93 -9.56 -29.55
C HIS A 82 -24.52 -9.80 -28.09
N PRO A 83 -24.42 -8.76 -27.23
CA PRO A 83 -24.06 -8.92 -25.82
C PRO A 83 -24.94 -9.90 -25.04
N LEU A 84 -26.23 -10.01 -25.39
CA LEU A 84 -27.15 -11.00 -24.82
C LEU A 84 -26.78 -12.45 -25.16
N VAL A 85 -26.05 -12.69 -26.26
CA VAL A 85 -25.61 -14.02 -26.72
C VAL A 85 -24.19 -14.30 -26.24
N THR A 86 -23.28 -13.34 -26.39
CA THR A 86 -21.86 -13.50 -26.02
C THR A 86 -21.59 -13.30 -24.53
N GLY A 87 -22.53 -12.70 -23.79
CA GLY A 87 -22.33 -12.26 -22.41
C GLY A 87 -21.51 -10.96 -22.30
N PRO A 88 -21.19 -10.54 -21.07
CA PRO A 88 -20.41 -9.33 -20.81
C PRO A 88 -18.98 -9.46 -21.37
N GLU A 89 -18.40 -8.33 -21.79
CA GLU A 89 -17.06 -8.29 -22.39
C GLU A 89 -15.98 -8.67 -21.38
N PHE A 90 -16.15 -8.31 -20.10
CA PHE A 90 -15.27 -8.70 -19.01
C PHE A 90 -15.99 -9.58 -18.00
N GLN A 91 -15.49 -10.81 -17.80
CA GLN A 91 -16.01 -11.75 -16.82
C GLN A 91 -15.24 -11.74 -15.50
N ASN A 92 -13.93 -11.44 -15.54
CA ASN A 92 -13.06 -11.42 -14.36
C ASN A 92 -12.02 -10.30 -14.51
N ILE A 93 -11.75 -9.59 -13.42
CA ILE A 93 -10.69 -8.58 -13.33
C ILE A 93 -9.74 -8.99 -12.20
N LYS A 94 -8.44 -9.11 -12.53
CA LYS A 94 -7.41 -9.45 -11.54
C LYS A 94 -7.17 -8.28 -10.58
N VAL A 95 -7.75 -8.34 -9.38
CA VAL A 95 -7.48 -7.42 -8.28
C VAL A 95 -6.54 -8.06 -7.25
N GLY A 96 -5.32 -7.54 -7.14
CA GLY A 96 -4.35 -7.92 -6.12
C GLY A 96 -4.53 -7.09 -4.85
N VAL A 97 -4.13 -7.66 -3.72
CA VAL A 97 -4.17 -7.01 -2.41
C VAL A 97 -2.73 -6.87 -1.91
N GLY A 98 -2.41 -5.68 -1.38
CA GLY A 98 -1.13 -5.37 -0.77
C GLY A 98 -0.99 -6.01 0.61
N HIS A 99 -0.37 -5.28 1.55
CA HIS A 99 -0.21 -5.76 2.92
C HIS A 99 -1.58 -6.03 3.57
N HIS A 100 -1.85 -7.31 3.86
CA HIS A 100 -3.13 -7.73 4.40
C HIS A 100 -3.40 -7.10 5.78
N LEU A 101 -4.67 -6.79 6.02
CA LEU A 101 -5.20 -6.43 7.35
C LEU A 101 -6.09 -7.56 7.82
N ASP A 102 -5.98 -7.96 9.09
CA ASP A 102 -6.90 -8.91 9.69
C ASP A 102 -8.33 -8.35 9.75
N ALA A 103 -9.30 -9.19 10.11
CA ALA A 103 -10.71 -8.79 10.12
C ALA A 103 -10.97 -7.61 11.07
N PHE A 104 -10.33 -7.60 12.25
CA PHE A 104 -10.60 -6.61 13.29
C PHE A 104 -9.86 -5.29 13.09
N SER A 105 -8.70 -5.27 12.42
CA SER A 105 -8.02 -4.01 12.13
C SER A 105 -8.73 -3.22 11.04
N SER A 106 -8.61 -1.91 11.09
CA SER A 106 -9.16 -0.99 10.09
C SER A 106 -8.04 -0.21 9.39
N GLY A 107 -8.39 0.57 8.38
CA GLY A 107 -7.48 1.55 7.80
C GLY A 107 -7.17 1.34 6.32
N VAL A 108 -6.05 1.91 5.89
CA VAL A 108 -5.62 1.93 4.49
C VAL A 108 -5.36 0.51 3.99
N LEU A 109 -5.99 0.07 2.92
CA LEU A 109 -5.71 -1.18 2.22
C LEU A 109 -5.33 -0.89 0.77
N VAL A 110 -4.08 -1.18 0.40
CA VAL A 110 -3.60 -0.96 -0.97
C VAL A 110 -4.07 -2.10 -1.86
N LEU A 111 -4.63 -1.76 -3.02
CA LEU A 111 -5.10 -2.70 -4.02
C LEU A 111 -4.42 -2.39 -5.37
N GLY A 112 -4.23 -3.44 -6.17
CA GLY A 112 -3.73 -3.34 -7.53
C GLY A 112 -4.71 -3.93 -8.52
N VAL A 113 -4.87 -3.30 -9.69
CA VAL A 113 -5.71 -3.83 -10.78
C VAL A 113 -4.84 -4.17 -11.99
N GLY A 114 -5.04 -5.36 -12.55
CA GLY A 114 -4.39 -5.79 -13.80
C GLY A 114 -2.86 -5.70 -13.70
N ASN A 115 -2.24 -4.89 -14.57
CA ASN A 115 -0.79 -4.64 -14.56
C ASN A 115 -0.28 -3.96 -13.27
N GLY A 116 -1.16 -3.30 -12.50
CA GLY A 116 -0.84 -2.73 -11.19
C GLY A 116 -0.35 -3.79 -10.18
N ASN A 117 -0.73 -5.05 -10.35
CA ASN A 117 -0.29 -6.15 -9.48
C ASN A 117 1.23 -6.36 -9.49
N LYS A 118 1.91 -6.04 -10.61
CA LYS A 118 3.37 -6.05 -10.65
C LYS A 118 3.97 -4.97 -9.75
N ALA A 119 3.38 -3.78 -9.76
CA ALA A 119 3.78 -2.69 -8.87
C ALA A 119 3.47 -3.00 -7.40
N LEU A 120 2.40 -3.76 -7.14
CA LEU A 120 2.04 -4.23 -5.81
C LEU A 120 3.08 -5.23 -5.25
N ASN A 121 3.54 -6.16 -6.08
CA ASN A 121 4.63 -7.07 -5.69
C ASN A 121 5.92 -6.29 -5.40
N ASN A 122 6.22 -5.26 -6.18
CA ASN A 122 7.34 -4.37 -5.87
C ASN A 122 7.12 -3.64 -4.53
N LEU A 123 5.90 -3.21 -4.21
CA LEU A 123 5.57 -2.58 -2.92
C LEU A 123 5.79 -3.55 -1.75
N HIS A 124 5.55 -4.84 -1.93
CA HIS A 124 5.86 -5.86 -0.92
C HIS A 124 7.35 -6.13 -0.74
N GLN A 125 8.11 -6.05 -1.83
CA GLN A 125 9.56 -6.25 -1.81
C GLN A 125 10.30 -5.00 -1.31
N THR A 126 9.76 -3.82 -1.63
CA THR A 126 10.27 -2.54 -1.16
C THR A 126 9.83 -2.40 0.30
N ARG A 127 10.78 -2.34 1.22
CA ARG A 127 10.55 -2.29 2.68
C ARG A 127 9.88 -0.97 3.08
N VAL A 128 8.58 -0.85 2.81
CA VAL A 128 7.83 0.37 3.08
C VAL A 128 7.43 0.42 4.55
N THR A 129 7.62 1.60 5.13
CA THR A 129 7.12 1.93 6.45
C THR A 129 5.60 1.96 6.45
N ARG A 130 5.03 1.39 7.50
CA ARG A 130 3.59 1.34 7.75
C ARG A 130 3.31 2.03 9.07
N ASP A 131 2.36 2.95 9.06
CA ASP A 131 2.00 3.74 10.23
C ASP A 131 0.65 3.24 10.76
N TYR A 132 0.55 3.13 12.08
CA TYR A 132 -0.62 2.63 12.79
C TYR A 132 -0.99 3.55 13.94
N THR A 133 -2.30 3.64 14.18
CA THR A 133 -2.87 4.11 15.44
C THR A 133 -3.37 2.90 16.20
N LEU A 134 -2.86 2.71 17.42
CA LEU A 134 -3.25 1.62 18.32
C LEU A 134 -4.07 2.21 19.47
N GLU A 135 -5.25 1.66 19.69
CA GLU A 135 -6.09 2.01 20.83
C GLU A 135 -5.91 0.94 21.90
N GLY A 136 -5.43 1.35 23.08
CA GLY A 136 -5.18 0.48 24.22
C GLY A 136 -6.09 0.82 25.39
N GLU A 137 -6.34 -0.16 26.24
CA GLU A 137 -7.03 0.01 27.52
C GLU A 137 -6.28 -0.73 28.62
N PHE A 138 -6.00 -0.04 29.73
CA PHE A 138 -5.36 -0.60 30.92
C PHE A 138 -6.37 -1.36 31.81
N GLY A 139 -5.83 -2.23 32.65
CA GLY A 139 -6.56 -2.95 33.69
C GLY A 139 -7.22 -4.25 33.25
N THR A 140 -7.10 -4.65 31.98
CA THR A 140 -7.62 -5.91 31.45
C THR A 140 -6.61 -6.58 30.53
N ALA A 141 -6.43 -7.89 30.67
CA ALA A 141 -5.70 -8.75 29.74
C ALA A 141 -6.61 -9.84 29.18
N THR A 142 -6.41 -10.18 27.91
CA THR A 142 -7.11 -11.25 27.20
C THR A 142 -6.14 -12.26 26.60
N ASP A 143 -6.64 -13.45 26.29
CA ASP A 143 -5.87 -14.57 25.73
C ASP A 143 -5.24 -14.29 24.36
N ASP A 144 -5.95 -13.54 23.50
CA ASP A 144 -5.54 -13.20 22.15
C ASP A 144 -5.00 -11.76 22.00
N PHE A 145 -4.82 -11.05 23.12
CA PHE A 145 -4.44 -9.63 23.22
C PHE A 145 -5.42 -8.66 22.54
N SER A 146 -6.63 -9.13 22.19
CA SER A 146 -7.72 -8.36 21.59
C SER A 146 -8.83 -8.12 22.60
N HIS A 147 -9.56 -7.02 22.48
CA HIS A 147 -10.73 -6.75 23.32
C HIS A 147 -11.86 -7.80 23.23
N LYS A 148 -11.86 -8.64 22.18
CA LYS A 148 -12.86 -9.72 21.98
C LYS A 148 -12.44 -11.06 22.59
N GLY A 149 -11.18 -11.18 22.99
CA GLY A 149 -10.67 -12.40 23.61
C GLY A 149 -11.32 -12.64 24.97
N ARG A 150 -11.10 -13.84 25.51
CA ARG A 150 -11.54 -14.16 26.86
C ARG A 150 -10.67 -13.38 27.85
N VAL A 151 -11.29 -12.68 28.80
CA VAL A 151 -10.57 -12.01 29.88
C VAL A 151 -9.85 -13.04 30.73
N VAL A 152 -8.53 -12.86 30.85
CA VAL A 152 -7.63 -13.74 31.62
C VAL A 152 -7.32 -13.10 32.98
N GLU A 153 -7.09 -11.79 33.00
CA GLU A 153 -6.65 -11.08 34.19
C GLU A 153 -7.17 -9.64 34.20
N THR A 154 -7.50 -9.13 35.39
CA THR A 154 -7.88 -7.74 35.63
C THR A 154 -7.01 -7.15 36.72
N THR A 155 -6.44 -5.98 36.49
CA THR A 155 -5.49 -5.33 37.42
C THR A 155 -5.81 -3.85 37.60
N THR A 156 -5.29 -3.26 38.68
CA THR A 156 -5.40 -1.82 38.93
C THR A 156 -4.46 -1.03 38.01
N TYR A 157 -4.85 0.19 37.65
CA TYR A 157 -4.09 1.07 36.76
C TYR A 157 -3.90 2.50 37.31
N ASP A 158 -4.34 2.77 38.53
CA ASP A 158 -4.32 4.12 39.14
C ASP A 158 -2.89 4.68 39.28
N HIS A 159 -1.88 3.81 39.36
CA HIS A 159 -0.48 4.19 39.47
C HIS A 159 0.16 4.58 38.14
N ILE A 160 -0.54 4.43 37.01
CA ILE A 160 -0.01 4.69 35.67
C ILE A 160 -0.15 6.18 35.37
N THR A 161 0.98 6.85 35.19
CA THR A 161 1.06 8.25 34.75
C THR A 161 1.61 8.31 33.33
N GLN A 162 1.34 9.42 32.63
CA GLN A 162 1.87 9.66 31.29
C GLN A 162 3.41 9.56 31.25
N GLU A 163 4.09 10.11 32.26
CA GLU A 163 5.55 10.04 32.36
C GLU A 163 6.09 8.61 32.46
N LYS A 164 5.39 7.71 33.15
CA LYS A 164 5.78 6.29 33.24
C LYS A 164 5.59 5.61 31.89
N LEU A 165 4.48 5.89 31.22
CA LEU A 165 4.22 5.38 29.87
C LEU A 165 5.31 5.83 28.90
N ASP A 166 5.63 7.12 28.87
CA ASP A 166 6.65 7.68 27.97
C ASP A 166 8.04 7.07 28.20
N LYS A 167 8.40 6.78 29.46
CA LYS A 167 9.65 6.04 29.78
C LYS A 167 9.67 4.63 29.20
N VAL A 168 8.56 3.90 29.29
CA VAL A 168 8.42 2.56 28.71
C VAL A 168 8.47 2.62 27.18
N LEU A 169 7.80 3.60 26.57
CA LEU A 169 7.83 3.79 25.12
C LEU A 169 9.25 4.09 24.62
N ALA A 170 9.99 4.96 25.31
CA ALA A 170 11.37 5.29 24.98
C ALA A 170 12.30 4.06 25.08
N MET A 171 12.10 3.22 26.11
CA MET A 171 12.85 1.96 26.26
C MET A 171 12.57 1.00 25.09
N LEU A 172 11.30 0.83 24.71
CA LEU A 172 10.91 0.00 23.56
C LEU A 172 11.51 0.53 22.26
N GLN A 173 11.50 1.85 22.06
CA GLN A 173 12.11 2.48 20.89
C GLN A 173 13.62 2.21 20.82
N GLY A 174 14.34 2.35 21.93
CA GLY A 174 15.78 2.05 22.00
C GLY A 174 16.09 0.58 21.72
N ALA A 175 15.28 -0.36 22.24
CA ALA A 175 15.43 -1.78 21.97
C ALA A 175 15.23 -2.11 20.48
N ASN A 176 14.24 -1.49 19.83
CA ASN A 176 13.97 -1.70 18.41
C ASN A 176 15.02 -1.02 17.51
N GLN A 177 15.56 0.12 17.91
CA GLN A 177 16.68 0.75 17.20
C GLN A 177 17.89 -0.18 17.18
N LYS A 178 18.23 -0.81 18.32
CA LYS A 178 19.30 -1.82 18.36
C LYS A 178 18.99 -3.01 17.44
N ALA A 179 17.75 -3.50 17.43
CA ALA A 179 17.34 -4.58 16.53
C ALA A 179 17.50 -4.18 15.06
N LEU A 180 17.12 -2.95 14.70
CA LEU A 180 17.31 -2.40 13.35
C LEU A 180 18.77 -2.45 12.90
N LEU A 181 19.70 -2.02 13.76
CA LEU A 181 21.13 -2.07 13.48
C LEU A 181 21.65 -3.51 13.34
N MET A 182 21.12 -4.46 14.11
CA MET A 182 21.53 -5.86 14.00
C MET A 182 21.01 -6.53 12.71
N TYR A 183 19.80 -6.15 12.26
CA TYR A 183 19.19 -6.72 11.07
C TYR A 183 19.62 -6.06 9.76
N SER A 184 20.31 -4.93 9.79
CA SER A 184 20.72 -4.23 8.57
C SER A 184 21.79 -4.97 7.76
N ARG A 185 22.42 -6.03 8.29
CA ARG A 185 23.48 -6.85 7.63
C ARG A 185 24.66 -6.05 7.08
N VAL A 186 24.76 -4.78 7.44
CA VAL A 186 25.84 -3.89 7.04
C VAL A 186 26.79 -3.78 8.20
N ASP A 187 28.09 -3.83 7.92
CA ASP A 187 29.08 -3.57 8.95
C ASP A 187 28.91 -2.13 9.45
N MET A 188 28.47 -1.96 10.69
CA MET A 188 28.22 -0.66 11.32
C MET A 188 29.48 0.21 11.41
N ARG A 189 30.68 -0.38 11.22
CA ARG A 189 31.95 0.35 11.16
C ARG A 189 32.31 0.83 9.75
N SER A 190 31.53 0.45 8.73
CA SER A 190 31.77 0.85 7.35
C SER A 190 31.24 2.25 7.06
N GLN A 191 31.89 2.92 6.10
CA GLN A 191 31.41 4.19 5.56
C GLN A 191 30.03 4.04 4.90
N GLU A 192 29.74 2.87 4.31
CA GLU A 192 28.44 2.55 3.70
C GLU A 192 27.30 2.59 4.73
N ALA A 193 27.50 2.05 5.94
CA ALA A 193 26.52 2.13 7.01
C ALA A 193 26.21 3.58 7.39
N TYR A 194 27.24 4.43 7.47
CA TYR A 194 27.09 5.85 7.78
C TYR A 194 26.29 6.57 6.67
N GLU A 195 26.65 6.35 5.41
CA GLU A 195 25.95 6.94 4.26
C GLU A 195 24.48 6.52 4.22
N MET A 196 24.18 5.25 4.45
CA MET A 196 22.80 4.76 4.52
C MET A 196 22.02 5.32 5.71
N ALA A 197 22.66 5.49 6.86
CA ALA A 197 22.03 6.10 8.04
C ALA A 197 21.69 7.57 7.79
N VAL A 198 22.61 8.34 7.20
CA VAL A 198 22.40 9.75 6.84
C VAL A 198 21.30 9.90 5.79
N GLN A 199 21.23 8.96 4.84
CA GLN A 199 20.17 8.94 3.81
C GLN A 199 18.83 8.40 4.34
N GLY A 200 18.77 7.87 5.58
CA GLY A 200 17.59 7.23 6.13
C GLY A 200 17.20 5.92 5.43
N LEU A 201 18.15 5.29 4.73
CA LEU A 201 17.98 4.03 4.00
C LEU A 201 18.39 2.81 4.82
N LEU A 202 18.93 3.02 6.02
CA LEU A 202 19.28 1.93 6.93
C LEU A 202 18.01 1.20 7.37
N GLY A 203 17.80 0.03 6.78
CA GLY A 203 16.65 -0.83 7.02
C GLY A 203 17.11 -2.25 7.31
N PRO A 204 16.25 -3.09 7.92
CA PRO A 204 16.57 -4.50 8.05
C PRO A 204 16.76 -5.12 6.67
N GLU A 205 17.68 -6.06 6.48
CA GLU A 205 17.84 -6.84 5.25
C GLU A 205 17.18 -8.24 5.37
N GLY A 206 16.67 -8.80 4.26
CA GLY A 206 15.93 -10.07 4.24
C GLY A 206 14.61 -10.11 5.05
N LYS A 207 14.23 -11.32 5.50
CA LYS A 207 13.11 -11.55 6.41
C LYS A 207 13.54 -11.20 7.84
N SER A 208 13.33 -9.97 8.26
CA SER A 208 13.59 -9.55 9.64
C SER A 208 12.39 -9.81 10.54
N LEU A 209 12.63 -9.79 11.84
CA LEU A 209 11.55 -9.61 12.81
C LEU A 209 10.86 -8.25 12.56
N PRO A 210 9.61 -8.08 13.05
CA PRO A 210 8.97 -6.77 13.11
C PRO A 210 9.87 -5.76 13.82
N ILE A 211 10.00 -4.56 13.26
CA ILE A 211 10.81 -3.49 13.83
C ILE A 211 9.93 -2.26 14.00
N LEU A 212 9.89 -1.74 15.22
CA LEU A 212 9.27 -0.45 15.54
C LEU A 212 10.30 0.67 15.30
N THR A 213 10.06 1.53 14.32
CA THR A 213 10.95 2.66 14.03
C THR A 213 10.63 3.86 14.93
N ASP A 214 9.35 4.09 15.20
CA ASP A 214 8.90 5.18 16.06
C ASP A 214 7.64 4.78 16.82
N ILE A 215 7.51 5.25 18.06
CA ILE A 215 6.35 5.00 18.91
C ILE A 215 6.13 6.18 19.84
N ARG A 216 4.89 6.71 19.88
CA ARG A 216 4.52 7.81 20.76
C ARG A 216 3.09 7.70 21.26
N CYS A 217 2.83 8.24 22.43
CA CYS A 217 1.47 8.41 22.95
C CYS A 217 0.88 9.74 22.44
N ILE A 218 -0.29 9.68 21.80
CA ILE A 218 -1.00 10.89 21.32
C ILE A 218 -2.17 11.27 22.21
N HIS A 219 -2.78 10.30 22.88
CA HIS A 219 -3.90 10.52 23.79
C HIS A 219 -3.74 9.63 25.01
N PHE A 220 -3.81 10.23 26.19
CA PHE A 220 -3.67 9.52 27.45
C PHE A 220 -4.81 9.93 28.38
N GLN A 221 -5.81 9.06 28.52
CA GLN A 221 -6.95 9.26 29.41
C GLN A 221 -7.31 7.91 30.05
N PRO A 222 -6.57 7.49 31.10
CA PRO A 222 -6.74 6.20 31.74
C PRO A 222 -8.22 5.88 32.06
N PRO A 223 -8.68 4.65 31.80
CA PRO A 223 -7.88 3.50 31.38
C PRO A 223 -7.52 3.49 29.88
N SER A 224 -8.06 4.39 29.07
CA SER A 224 -7.85 4.39 27.61
C SER A 224 -6.65 5.23 27.18
N PHE A 225 -5.91 4.75 26.19
CA PHE A 225 -4.80 5.49 25.59
C PHE A 225 -4.67 5.17 24.10
N THR A 226 -3.96 6.04 23.38
CA THR A 226 -3.76 5.89 21.94
C THR A 226 -2.31 6.12 21.59
N LEU A 227 -1.73 5.15 20.88
CA LEU A 227 -0.35 5.18 20.41
C LEU A 227 -0.32 5.37 18.91
N GLU A 228 0.61 6.19 18.44
CA GLU A 228 1.04 6.19 17.05
C GLU A 228 2.33 5.42 16.91
N VAL A 229 2.38 4.52 15.94
CA VAL A 229 3.47 3.58 15.77
C VAL A 229 3.86 3.52 14.30
N GLN A 230 5.15 3.63 14.03
CA GLN A 230 5.73 3.40 12.72
C GLN A 230 6.52 2.10 12.75
N CYS A 231 6.24 1.23 11.79
CA CYS A 231 6.74 -0.14 11.79
C CYS A 231 7.26 -0.58 10.42
N LEU A 232 8.11 -1.60 10.46
CA LEU A 232 8.55 -2.39 9.32
C LEU A 232 8.29 -3.88 9.60
N ASN A 233 7.90 -4.63 8.57
CA ASN A 233 7.72 -6.09 8.61
C ASN A 233 6.78 -6.59 9.73
N GLU A 234 5.84 -5.76 10.16
CA GLU A 234 4.95 -6.04 11.26
C GLU A 234 3.72 -6.85 10.87
N THR A 235 3.11 -7.45 11.89
CA THR A 235 1.80 -8.11 11.82
C THR A 235 0.85 -7.46 12.82
N GLN A 236 -0.45 -7.53 12.58
CA GLN A 236 -1.45 -6.93 13.47
C GLN A 236 -1.44 -7.62 14.85
N LYS A 237 -1.17 -8.93 14.90
CA LYS A 237 -1.00 -9.67 16.15
C LYS A 237 0.19 -9.15 16.97
N TYR A 238 1.30 -8.82 16.30
CA TYR A 238 2.47 -8.24 16.96
C TYR A 238 2.16 -6.87 17.58
N LEU A 239 1.42 -6.01 16.87
CA LEU A 239 1.01 -4.70 17.40
C LEU A 239 0.14 -4.82 18.66
N ARG A 240 -0.76 -5.82 18.71
CA ARG A 240 -1.55 -6.10 19.93
C ARG A 240 -0.68 -6.61 21.07
N LYS A 241 0.29 -7.46 20.77
CA LYS A 241 1.25 -7.97 21.75
C LYS A 241 2.07 -6.83 22.37
N ILE A 242 2.49 -5.84 21.59
CA ILE A 242 3.21 -4.67 22.11
C ILE A 242 2.37 -3.90 23.13
N VAL A 243 1.08 -3.68 22.84
CA VAL A 243 0.18 -3.01 23.81
C VAL A 243 0.13 -3.79 25.11
N HIS A 244 0.04 -5.11 25.04
CA HIS A 244 0.07 -5.98 26.22
C HIS A 244 1.41 -5.90 26.98
N GLU A 245 2.55 -5.95 26.28
CA GLU A 245 3.89 -5.82 26.86
C GLU A 245 4.10 -4.47 27.55
N ILE A 246 3.56 -3.38 26.99
CA ILE A 246 3.57 -2.04 27.63
C ILE A 246 2.82 -2.08 28.96
N GLY A 247 1.66 -2.76 29.01
CA GLY A 247 0.91 -2.94 30.25
C GLY A 247 1.76 -3.64 31.32
N LEU A 248 2.41 -4.75 30.94
CA LEU A 248 3.26 -5.54 31.86
C LEU A 248 4.44 -4.73 32.40
N GLU A 249 5.12 -3.96 31.54
CA GLU A 249 6.24 -3.11 31.96
C GLU A 249 5.80 -2.02 32.94
N LEU A 250 4.56 -1.53 32.82
CA LEU A 250 3.93 -0.60 33.75
C LEU A 250 3.38 -1.27 35.02
N ARG A 251 3.67 -2.57 35.23
CA ARG A 251 3.15 -3.39 36.34
C ARG A 251 1.62 -3.40 36.40
N SER A 252 0.99 -3.49 35.24
CA SER A 252 -0.46 -3.61 35.07
C SER A 252 -0.73 -4.53 33.89
N THR A 253 -1.97 -4.57 33.43
CA THR A 253 -2.37 -5.26 32.20
C THR A 253 -2.92 -4.28 31.20
N ALA A 254 -2.75 -4.57 29.92
CA ALA A 254 -3.37 -3.79 28.85
C ALA A 254 -3.87 -4.70 27.72
N VAL A 255 -4.94 -4.27 27.08
CA VAL A 255 -5.56 -4.92 25.92
C VAL A 255 -5.65 -3.94 24.76
N CYS A 256 -5.49 -4.43 23.54
CA CYS A 256 -5.68 -3.61 22.34
C CYS A 256 -7.15 -3.63 21.91
N LYS A 257 -7.80 -2.46 21.97
CA LYS A 257 -9.16 -2.23 21.47
C LYS A 257 -9.19 -2.20 19.94
N GLY A 258 -8.26 -1.47 19.35
CA GLY A 258 -8.30 -1.18 17.92
C GLY A 258 -6.90 -1.05 17.33
N VAL A 259 -6.74 -1.58 16.12
CA VAL A 259 -5.55 -1.38 15.29
C VAL A 259 -6.02 -0.72 14.00
N ARG A 260 -5.57 0.51 13.74
CA ARG A 260 -5.92 1.26 12.54
C ARG A 260 -4.67 1.62 11.76
N ARG A 261 -4.53 1.09 10.55
CA ARG A 261 -3.43 1.47 9.65
C ARG A 261 -3.70 2.85 9.03
N THR A 262 -2.86 3.82 9.33
CA THR A 262 -2.97 5.19 8.84
C THR A 262 -2.17 5.42 7.56
N ARG A 263 -1.09 4.66 7.36
CA ARG A 263 -0.23 4.72 6.16
C ARG A 263 0.28 3.35 5.74
N ASP A 264 0.36 3.11 4.43
CA ASP A 264 1.07 1.98 3.82
C ASP A 264 1.99 2.50 2.72
N GLY A 265 3.25 2.74 3.08
CA GLY A 265 4.24 3.36 2.19
C GLY A 265 3.83 4.75 1.74
N CYS A 266 3.50 4.89 0.44
CA CYS A 266 3.10 6.16 -0.14
C CYS A 266 1.60 6.45 -0.07
N PHE A 267 0.80 5.50 0.40
CA PHE A 267 -0.64 5.65 0.54
C PHE A 267 -0.99 6.01 1.98
N THR A 268 -1.74 7.11 2.15
CA THR A 268 -2.20 7.60 3.45
C THR A 268 -3.71 7.42 3.60
N LEU A 269 -4.25 7.72 4.78
CA LEU A 269 -5.71 7.74 5.00
C LEU A 269 -6.44 8.73 4.10
N GLN A 270 -5.80 9.83 3.69
CA GLN A 270 -6.42 10.85 2.85
C GLN A 270 -6.64 10.34 1.42
N ASP A 271 -5.79 9.42 0.96
CA ASP A 271 -5.89 8.81 -0.36
C ASP A 271 -6.92 7.66 -0.40
N ALA A 272 -7.37 7.18 0.77
CA ALA A 272 -8.13 5.95 0.89
C ALA A 272 -9.62 6.15 0.56
N LEU A 273 -10.08 5.51 -0.52
CA LEU A 273 -11.48 5.56 -0.93
C LEU A 273 -12.39 4.84 0.08
N THR A 274 -13.43 5.54 0.55
CA THR A 274 -14.47 4.95 1.41
C THR A 274 -15.42 4.07 0.59
N ARG A 275 -16.23 3.25 1.28
CA ARG A 275 -17.09 2.23 0.65
C ARG A 275 -18.01 2.78 -0.44
N ASN A 276 -18.51 4.00 -0.27
CA ASN A 276 -19.42 4.62 -1.24
C ASN A 276 -18.71 5.05 -2.53
N HIS A 277 -17.38 5.21 -2.48
CA HIS A 277 -16.53 5.64 -3.59
C HIS A 277 -15.74 4.47 -4.20
N TRP A 278 -16.21 3.22 -4.03
CA TRP A 278 -15.62 2.06 -4.72
C TRP A 278 -16.10 1.95 -6.18
N THR A 279 -16.39 3.08 -6.82
CA THR A 279 -16.87 3.14 -8.21
C THR A 279 -15.68 3.14 -9.17
N ALA A 280 -15.85 2.60 -10.37
CA ALA A 280 -14.79 2.59 -11.39
C ALA A 280 -14.25 4.00 -11.71
N THR A 281 -15.11 5.03 -11.72
CA THR A 281 -14.73 6.42 -11.95
C THR A 281 -13.79 6.96 -10.87
N ASP A 282 -14.12 6.71 -9.61
CA ASP A 282 -13.35 7.20 -8.46
C ASP A 282 -12.00 6.47 -8.36
N ILE A 283 -12.00 5.16 -8.61
CA ILE A 283 -10.79 4.35 -8.66
C ILE A 283 -9.87 4.82 -9.80
N MET A 284 -10.42 5.14 -10.98
CA MET A 284 -9.63 5.74 -12.07
C MET A 284 -9.00 7.06 -11.64
N GLY A 285 -9.74 7.92 -10.93
CA GLY A 285 -9.22 9.18 -10.38
C GLY A 285 -8.07 8.96 -9.41
N ALA A 286 -8.24 8.05 -8.45
CA ALA A 286 -7.21 7.71 -7.45
C ALA A 286 -5.93 7.15 -8.10
N ILE A 287 -6.07 6.29 -9.11
CA ILE A 287 -4.93 5.74 -9.86
C ILE A 287 -4.18 6.85 -10.61
N GLN A 288 -4.92 7.77 -11.24
CA GLN A 288 -4.30 8.91 -11.93
C GLN A 288 -3.52 9.82 -10.97
N GLN A 289 -4.07 10.09 -9.79
CA GLN A 289 -3.39 10.85 -8.73
C GLN A 289 -2.11 10.14 -8.27
N TYR A 290 -2.13 8.82 -8.08
CA TYR A 290 -0.94 8.03 -7.76
C TYR A 290 0.14 8.12 -8.85
N HIS A 291 -0.25 8.03 -10.14
CA HIS A 291 0.71 8.18 -11.23
C HIS A 291 1.31 9.60 -11.30
N ALA A 292 0.53 10.63 -11.02
CA ALA A 292 1.00 12.02 -10.98
C ALA A 292 2.00 12.25 -9.85
N THR A 293 1.68 11.81 -8.63
CA THR A 293 2.58 11.93 -7.47
C THR A 293 3.89 11.17 -7.66
N LYS A 294 3.84 9.96 -8.25
CA LYS A 294 5.04 9.19 -8.59
C LYS A 294 5.92 9.87 -9.64
N LYS A 295 5.32 10.52 -10.64
CA LYS A 295 6.05 11.27 -11.68
C LYS A 295 6.75 12.50 -11.09
N ASN A 296 6.08 13.21 -10.18
CA ASN A 296 6.66 14.36 -9.49
C ASN A 296 7.82 13.96 -8.57
N LYS A 297 7.68 12.87 -7.80
CA LYS A 297 8.79 12.34 -6.97
C LYS A 297 10.02 11.94 -7.78
N LYS A 298 9.83 11.34 -8.97
CA LYS A 298 10.94 11.01 -9.89
C LYS A 298 11.65 12.26 -10.43
N LYS A 299 10.90 13.33 -10.74
CA LYS A 299 11.49 14.60 -11.19
C LYS A 299 12.26 15.29 -10.07
N SER A 300 11.71 15.32 -8.84
CA SER A 300 12.41 15.92 -7.69
C SER A 300 13.66 15.14 -7.29
N SER A 301 13.64 13.80 -7.37
CA SER A 301 14.83 12.99 -7.09
C SER A 301 15.91 13.16 -8.17
N HIS A 302 15.52 13.36 -9.43
CA HIS A 302 16.47 13.61 -10.52
C HIS A 302 17.12 14.99 -10.41
N SER A 303 16.37 16.02 -10.02
CA SER A 303 16.91 17.36 -9.74
C SER A 303 17.86 17.35 -8.54
N LYS A 304 17.49 16.69 -7.43
CA LYS A 304 18.36 16.57 -6.24
C LYS A 304 19.66 15.80 -6.51
N ASN A 305 19.61 14.76 -7.36
CA ASN A 305 20.81 14.03 -7.77
C ASN A 305 21.70 14.80 -8.74
N MET A 306 21.17 15.80 -9.45
CA MET A 306 21.94 16.65 -10.34
C MET A 306 22.64 17.77 -9.54
N ASP A 307 21.95 18.36 -8.56
CA ASP A 307 22.53 19.35 -7.64
C ASP A 307 23.61 18.73 -6.73
N SER A 308 23.42 17.50 -6.23
CA SER A 308 24.44 16.82 -5.43
C SER A 308 25.67 16.44 -6.26
N ARG A 309 25.51 16.12 -7.55
CA ARG A 309 26.63 15.88 -8.48
C ARG A 309 27.42 17.16 -8.77
N LEU A 310 26.74 18.29 -8.94
CA LEU A 310 27.39 19.59 -9.14
C LEU A 310 28.16 20.06 -7.89
N GLN A 311 27.65 19.75 -6.69
CA GLN A 311 28.37 20.03 -5.43
C GLN A 311 29.60 19.14 -5.23
N LEU A 312 29.56 17.88 -5.67
CA LEU A 312 30.71 16.96 -5.65
C LEU A 312 31.78 17.31 -6.70
N GLU A 313 31.40 17.92 -7.84
CA GLU A 313 32.34 18.41 -8.85
C GLU A 313 32.97 19.76 -8.45
N GLY A 314 32.24 20.63 -7.74
CA GLY A 314 32.78 21.88 -7.19
C GLY A 314 33.88 21.69 -6.14
N PHE A 315 33.85 20.59 -5.39
CA PHE A 315 34.89 20.24 -4.41
C PHE A 315 36.19 19.69 -5.03
N LYS A 316 36.16 19.28 -6.31
CA LYS A 316 37.35 18.75 -7.01
C LYS A 316 38.24 19.83 -7.64
N ILE A 317 37.81 21.09 -7.67
CA ILE A 317 38.54 22.17 -8.36
C ILE A 317 39.44 22.98 -7.39
N THR A 318 39.31 22.83 -6.07
CA THR A 318 40.09 23.63 -5.09
C THR A 318 41.27 22.91 -4.42
N THR A 319 41.66 21.72 -4.90
CA THR A 319 42.88 21.04 -4.42
C THR A 319 43.81 20.76 -5.58
N ASN A 320 44.48 21.80 -6.09
CA ASN A 320 45.71 21.69 -6.87
C ASN A 320 46.29 23.10 -7.05
N GLU A 321 46.89 23.64 -5.99
CA GLU A 321 48.02 24.55 -6.06
C GLU A 321 48.55 24.73 -4.62
N GLU A 322 49.88 24.86 -4.50
CA GLU A 322 50.68 24.91 -3.26
C GLU A 322 51.06 23.57 -2.64
N ASN A 323 52.13 22.97 -3.19
CA ASN A 323 53.27 22.57 -2.37
C ASN A 323 54.51 22.35 -3.26
N ALA A 324 55.25 23.44 -3.46
CA ALA A 324 56.67 23.39 -3.77
C ALA A 324 57.46 23.60 -2.46
N THR A 325 58.53 22.81 -2.32
CA THR A 325 59.70 23.06 -1.46
C THR A 325 59.48 23.16 0.06
N ASN A 326 59.77 22.08 0.79
CA ASN A 326 60.99 22.03 1.62
C ASN A 326 61.25 20.64 2.21
N GLN A 327 62.45 20.13 1.93
CA GLN A 327 63.11 19.05 2.65
C GLN A 327 63.68 19.61 3.97
N GLY A 328 63.67 18.83 5.05
CA GLY A 328 64.34 19.22 6.29
C GLY A 328 63.97 18.31 7.46
N GLU A 329 64.85 17.35 7.70
CA GLU A 329 65.11 16.57 8.92
C GLU A 329 64.45 17.05 10.24
N ALA A 330 63.89 16.11 11.00
CA ALA A 330 64.28 15.90 12.40
C ALA A 330 63.66 14.61 12.99
N VAL A 331 64.55 13.80 13.54
CA VAL A 331 64.35 12.62 14.38
C VAL A 331 63.89 13.05 15.78
N HIS A 332 62.95 12.33 16.40
CA HIS A 332 62.89 11.97 17.85
C HIS A 332 61.54 11.31 18.17
N THR A 333 61.50 10.00 18.46
CA THR A 333 61.53 9.35 19.80
C THR A 333 60.16 9.15 20.46
N ILE A 334 59.74 7.88 20.43
CA ILE A 334 59.14 7.05 21.51
C ILE A 334 58.44 7.80 22.66
N LYS A 335 57.12 7.60 22.77
CA LYS A 335 56.50 6.83 23.88
C LYS A 335 55.09 6.38 23.51
#